data_AF-A0A916HCZ1-F1
#
_entry.id   AF-A0A916HCZ1-F1
#
_cell.length_a   1.000
_cell.length_b   1.000
_cell.length_c   1.000
_cell.angle_alpha   90.00
_cell.angle_beta   90.00
_cell.angle_gamma   90.00
#
_symmetry.space_group_name_H-M   'P 1'
#
loop_
_entity.id
_entity.type
_entity.pdbx_description
1 polymer ?
#
loop_
_entity_poly.entity_id
_entity_poly.type
_entity_poly.pdbx_seq_one_letter_code
_entity_poly.pdbx_strand_id
1 'polypeptide(L)'
;MMSRTIATLTMSLITALSASAYAAVNTEKLNPQPGQWSTVIAVYDHLDNHYLLKTSVHDDLESCTARLESHAAQIKKANGVVWTAPQHAALRFEKEPGVENQARVLEIRCVLEPFQPERI
;
A
#
# COMPACT_ATOMS: atom_id res chain seq x y z
N MET A 1 24.20 57.23 -38.74
CA MET A 1 22.98 57.14 -39.58
C MET A 1 22.19 55.91 -39.15
N MET A 2 20.91 56.14 -38.83
CA MET A 2 19.76 55.20 -38.81
C MET A 2 19.92 54.00 -39.77
N SER A 3 19.28 52.84 -39.63
CA SER A 3 18.28 52.26 -38.73
C SER A 3 17.96 50.90 -39.39
N ARG A 4 17.77 49.82 -38.64
CA ARG A 4 16.92 48.69 -39.06
C ARG A 4 16.29 48.04 -37.82
N THR A 5 15.14 48.57 -37.42
CA THR A 5 13.81 47.93 -37.51
C THR A 5 13.63 46.65 -36.69
N ILE A 6 12.88 46.83 -35.60
CA ILE A 6 12.17 45.82 -34.82
C ILE A 6 11.01 45.28 -35.67
N ALA A 7 10.81 43.96 -35.70
CA ALA A 7 9.52 43.34 -36.01
C ALA A 7 9.38 42.01 -35.26
N THR A 8 8.22 41.86 -34.64
CA THR A 8 7.79 40.97 -33.57
C THR A 8 7.04 39.71 -34.06
N LEU A 9 6.78 38.80 -33.09
CA LEU A 9 5.67 37.82 -32.97
C LEU A 9 5.83 36.40 -33.57
N THR A 10 5.81 35.39 -32.67
CA THR A 10 4.77 34.33 -32.45
C THR A 10 5.43 33.15 -31.71
N MET A 11 5.26 32.95 -30.40
CA MET A 11 4.12 32.39 -29.65
C MET A 11 3.84 30.90 -29.95
N SER A 12 3.92 30.09 -28.88
CA SER A 12 3.41 28.71 -28.72
C SER A 12 4.25 27.61 -29.40
N LEU A 13 4.61 26.51 -28.75
CA LEU A 13 3.71 25.61 -28.05
C LEU A 13 4.47 24.83 -26.96
N ILE A 14 3.87 24.85 -25.76
CA ILE A 14 4.14 23.96 -24.65
C ILE A 14 3.89 22.52 -25.13
N THR A 15 4.92 21.68 -25.17
CA THR A 15 4.73 20.23 -25.01
C THR A 15 5.29 19.83 -23.66
N ALA A 16 4.43 20.00 -22.66
CA ALA A 16 4.53 19.28 -21.42
C ALA A 16 4.51 17.78 -21.75
N LEU A 17 5.68 17.14 -21.75
CA LEU A 17 5.76 15.70 -21.62
C LEU A 17 5.52 15.39 -20.14
N SER A 18 4.26 15.51 -19.71
CA SER A 18 3.79 14.90 -18.48
C SER A 18 3.77 13.40 -18.70
N ALA A 19 4.96 12.79 -18.65
CA ALA A 19 5.09 11.39 -18.30
C ALA A 19 4.62 11.31 -16.84
N SER A 20 3.33 11.04 -16.65
CA SER A 20 2.86 10.42 -15.42
C SER A 20 3.48 9.02 -15.39
N ALA A 21 4.74 8.96 -14.97
CA ALA A 21 5.34 7.75 -14.46
C ALA A 21 4.49 7.37 -13.26
N TYR A 22 3.48 6.52 -13.48
CA TYR A 22 2.92 5.73 -12.40
C TYR A 22 4.11 4.97 -11.84
N ALA A 23 4.62 5.43 -10.70
CA ALA A 23 5.57 4.67 -9.91
C ALA A 23 4.89 3.33 -9.68
N ALA A 24 5.36 2.29 -10.37
CA ALA A 24 4.92 0.93 -10.14
C ALA A 24 5.15 0.68 -8.65
N VAL A 25 4.07 0.50 -7.89
CA VAL A 25 4.18 0.18 -6.47
C VAL A 25 4.94 -1.14 -6.41
N ASN A 26 6.22 -1.05 -6.05
CA ASN A 26 7.10 -2.20 -5.93
C ASN A 26 6.74 -2.88 -4.62
N THR A 27 5.60 -3.55 -4.60
CA THR A 27 5.17 -4.39 -3.48
C THR A 27 5.97 -5.67 -3.55
N GLU A 28 7.09 -5.69 -2.84
CA GLU A 28 7.90 -6.89 -2.69
C GLU A 28 6.99 -8.01 -2.16
N LYS A 29 6.75 -9.02 -2.98
CA LYS A 29 5.84 -10.10 -2.65
C LYS A 29 6.49 -10.95 -1.55
N LEU A 30 5.91 -10.93 -0.36
CA LEU A 30 6.39 -11.73 0.77
C LEU A 30 6.36 -13.22 0.42
N ASN A 31 7.47 -13.91 0.69
CA ASN A 31 7.65 -15.34 0.42
C ASN A 31 8.11 -16.09 1.68
N PRO A 32 7.23 -16.25 2.68
CA PRO A 32 7.58 -16.92 3.93
C PRO A 32 7.94 -18.39 3.71
N GLN A 33 8.87 -18.88 4.52
CA GLN A 33 9.31 -20.26 4.57
C GLN A 33 8.68 -21.01 5.75
N PRO A 34 8.57 -22.36 5.69
CA PRO A 34 8.12 -23.15 6.83
C PRO A 34 8.93 -22.84 8.09
N GLY A 35 8.24 -22.68 9.23
CA GLY A 35 8.86 -22.35 10.51
C GLY A 35 8.97 -20.84 10.80
N GLN A 36 8.74 -19.98 9.81
CA GLN A 36 8.64 -18.53 10.03
C GLN A 36 7.25 -18.12 10.51
N TRP A 37 7.15 -16.94 11.08
CA TRP A 37 5.90 -16.33 11.53
C TRP A 37 5.51 -15.17 10.62
N SER A 38 4.23 -15.08 10.27
CA SER A 38 3.71 -13.97 9.49
C SER A 38 2.70 -13.15 10.28
N THR A 39 2.77 -11.83 10.14
CA THR A 39 1.69 -10.95 10.59
C THR A 39 0.62 -10.86 9.50
N VAL A 40 -0.58 -11.34 9.80
CA VAL A 40 -1.72 -11.37 8.89
C VAL A 40 -2.82 -10.43 9.40
N ILE A 41 -3.41 -9.67 8.48
CA ILE A 41 -4.54 -8.77 8.74
C ILE A 41 -5.71 -9.17 7.86
N ALA A 42 -6.85 -9.49 8.47
CA ALA A 42 -8.10 -9.71 7.76
C ALA A 42 -8.81 -8.38 7.56
N VAL A 43 -9.27 -8.11 6.34
CA VAL A 43 -9.94 -6.85 6.00
C VAL A 43 -11.22 -7.06 5.22
N TYR A 44 -12.14 -6.13 5.38
CA TYR A 44 -13.38 -6.00 4.61
C TYR A 44 -13.36 -4.67 3.87
N ASP A 45 -13.26 -4.70 2.53
CA ASP A 45 -13.19 -3.48 1.73
C ASP A 45 -14.57 -2.89 1.41
N HIS A 46 -14.56 -1.68 0.86
CA HIS A 46 -15.78 -0.97 0.47
C HIS A 46 -16.53 -1.58 -0.73
N LEU A 47 -15.96 -2.59 -1.38
CA LEU A 47 -16.57 -3.36 -2.48
C LEU A 47 -17.09 -4.71 -1.98
N ASP A 48 -17.25 -4.86 -0.66
CA ASP A 48 -17.71 -6.07 0.02
C ASP A 48 -16.78 -7.28 -0.15
N ASN A 49 -15.49 -7.07 -0.47
CA ASN A 49 -14.53 -8.16 -0.52
C ASN A 49 -13.92 -8.43 0.86
N HIS A 50 -13.79 -9.71 1.18
CA HIS A 50 -13.05 -10.18 2.35
C HIS A 50 -11.77 -10.90 1.92
N TYR A 51 -10.62 -10.46 2.44
CA TYR A 51 -9.35 -11.10 2.17
C TYR A 51 -8.35 -10.93 3.32
N LEU A 52 -7.33 -11.78 3.30
CA LEU A 52 -6.22 -11.77 4.25
C LEU A 52 -4.98 -11.16 3.61
N LEU A 53 -4.36 -10.22 4.32
CA LEU A 53 -3.12 -9.56 3.92
C LEU A 53 -1.96 -10.03 4.78
N LYS A 54 -0.94 -10.60 4.15
CA LYS A 54 0.34 -10.84 4.78
C LYS A 54 1.16 -9.55 4.72
N THR A 55 1.52 -9.02 5.89
CA THR A 55 2.13 -7.68 5.98
C THR A 55 3.60 -7.71 6.36
N SER A 56 4.06 -8.81 6.96
CA SER A 56 5.47 -9.05 7.27
C SER A 56 5.71 -10.52 7.61
N VAL A 57 6.98 -10.93 7.55
CA VAL A 57 7.47 -12.27 7.89
C VAL A 57 8.62 -12.11 8.89
N HIS A 58 8.69 -13.00 9.87
CA HIS A 58 9.61 -12.96 11.01
C HIS A 58 10.12 -14.36 11.30
N ASP A 59 11.33 -14.48 11.86
CA ASP A 59 11.91 -15.78 12.19
C ASP A 59 11.38 -16.36 13.52
N ASP A 60 10.73 -15.53 14.33
CA ASP A 60 10.24 -15.91 15.66
C ASP A 60 8.92 -15.20 16.03
N LEU A 61 8.23 -15.76 17.04
CA LEU A 61 6.93 -15.27 17.51
C LEU A 61 7.02 -13.91 18.22
N GLU A 62 8.13 -13.63 18.91
CA GLU A 62 8.32 -12.39 19.66
C GLU A 62 8.37 -11.19 18.70
N SER A 63 9.20 -11.29 17.66
CA SER A 63 9.30 -10.33 16.56
C SER A 63 7.95 -10.13 15.85
N CYS A 64 7.23 -11.22 15.58
CA CYS A 64 5.89 -11.11 15.01
C CYS A 64 4.91 -10.38 15.93
N THR A 65 4.94 -10.68 17.23
CA THR A 65 4.04 -10.08 18.23
C THR A 65 4.34 -8.59 18.40
N ALA A 66 5.61 -8.18 18.44
CA ALA A 66 5.99 -6.77 18.48
C ALA A 66 5.46 -6.00 17.25
N ARG A 67 5.51 -6.62 16.06
CA ARG A 67 4.91 -6.04 14.86
C ARG A 67 3.38 -6.01 14.93
N LEU A 68 2.75 -7.06 15.43
CA LEU A 68 1.31 -7.14 15.63
C LEU A 68 0.81 -6.01 16.56
N GLU A 69 1.49 -5.76 17.67
CA GLU A 69 1.20 -4.66 18.59
C GLU A 69 1.35 -3.28 17.93
N SER A 70 2.42 -3.09 17.15
CA SER A 70 2.61 -1.86 16.36
C SER A 70 1.48 -1.62 15.37
N HIS A 71 1.01 -2.67 14.67
CA HIS A 71 -0.15 -2.58 13.79
C HIS A 71 -1.43 -2.31 14.58
N ALA A 72 -1.66 -2.98 15.71
CA ALA A 72 -2.83 -2.76 16.56
C ALA A 72 -2.94 -1.30 17.00
N ALA A 73 -1.83 -0.69 17.41
CA ALA A 73 -1.77 0.71 17.81
C ALA A 73 -2.13 1.66 16.64
N GLN A 74 -1.61 1.41 15.44
CA GLN A 74 -1.89 2.21 14.26
C GLN A 74 -3.35 2.06 13.79
N ILE A 75 -3.87 0.83 13.79
CA ILE A 75 -5.27 0.53 13.45
C ILE A 75 -6.22 1.22 14.43
N LYS A 76 -5.90 1.19 15.73
CA LYS A 76 -6.66 1.91 16.75
C LYS A 76 -6.66 3.41 16.50
N LYS A 77 -5.49 4.00 16.20
CA LYS A 77 -5.37 5.42 15.84
C LYS A 77 -6.19 5.78 14.59
N ALA A 78 -6.27 4.87 13.62
CA ALA A 78 -7.05 5.01 12.40
C ALA A 78 -8.53 4.57 12.54
N ASN A 79 -9.02 4.35 13.76
CA ASN A 79 -10.39 3.93 14.06
C ASN A 79 -10.82 2.64 13.30
N GLY A 80 -9.93 1.66 13.22
CA GLY A 80 -10.20 0.37 12.59
C GLY A 80 -10.19 0.41 11.05
N VAL A 81 -9.80 1.52 10.44
CA VAL A 81 -9.77 1.70 8.99
C VAL A 81 -8.34 1.67 8.47
N VAL A 82 -8.13 1.00 7.35
CA VAL A 82 -6.87 0.92 6.62
C VAL A 82 -7.11 1.19 5.13
N TRP A 83 -6.03 1.45 4.42
CA TRP A 83 -6.03 1.65 2.98
C TRP A 83 -5.15 0.60 2.33
N THR A 84 -5.62 -0.02 1.27
CA THR A 84 -4.88 -1.06 0.56
C THR A 84 -4.47 -0.57 -0.82
N ALA A 85 -3.24 -0.89 -1.21
CA ALA A 85 -2.74 -0.60 -2.55
C ALA A 85 -3.55 -1.38 -3.60
N PRO A 86 -3.53 -0.97 -4.88
CA PRO A 86 -4.10 -1.75 -5.96
C PRO A 86 -3.64 -3.21 -5.90
N GLN A 87 -4.54 -4.14 -6.23
CA GLN A 87 -4.30 -5.59 -6.15
C GLN A 87 -3.99 -6.12 -4.73
N HIS A 88 -4.31 -5.34 -3.68
CA HIS A 88 -4.18 -5.75 -2.28
C HIS A 88 -2.74 -6.08 -1.88
N ALA A 89 -1.75 -5.47 -2.54
CA ALA A 89 -0.36 -5.86 -2.39
C ALA A 89 0.35 -5.20 -1.19
N ALA A 90 -0.25 -4.17 -0.59
CA ALA A 90 0.26 -3.52 0.61
C ALA A 90 -0.88 -2.90 1.43
N LEU A 91 -0.61 -2.70 2.74
CA LEU A 91 -1.50 -2.03 3.69
C LEU A 91 -0.87 -0.71 4.15
N ARG A 92 -1.70 0.32 4.26
CA ARG A 92 -1.38 1.66 4.75
C ARG A 92 -2.38 2.05 5.84
N PHE A 93 -1.91 2.80 6.83
CA PHE A 93 -2.75 3.30 7.92
C PHE A 93 -3.28 4.71 7.64
N GLU A 94 -2.79 5.36 6.59
CA GLU A 94 -3.19 6.68 6.14
C GLU A 94 -3.48 6.66 4.64
N LYS A 95 -4.29 7.61 4.16
CA LYS A 95 -4.63 7.71 2.74
C LYS A 95 -3.47 8.34 1.99
N GLU A 96 -2.92 7.61 1.02
CA GLU A 96 -1.86 8.09 0.12
C GLU A 96 -2.40 8.23 -1.32
N PRO A 97 -1.85 9.15 -2.15
CA PRO A 97 -2.17 9.21 -3.56
C PRO A 97 -1.85 7.87 -4.26
N GLY A 98 -2.81 7.33 -5.03
CA GLY A 98 -2.65 6.02 -5.69
C GLY A 98 -2.99 4.80 -4.82
N VAL A 99 -3.47 5.02 -3.58
CA VAL A 99 -4.03 3.96 -2.73
C VAL A 99 -5.55 4.06 -2.77
N GLU A 100 -6.18 3.06 -3.38
CA GLU A 100 -7.54 3.21 -3.89
C GLU A 100 -8.60 2.63 -2.94
N ASN A 101 -8.24 1.61 -2.15
CA ASN A 101 -9.24 0.79 -1.49
C ASN A 101 -9.23 0.97 0.03
N GLN A 102 -10.23 1.70 0.52
CA GLN A 102 -10.54 1.77 1.95
C GLN A 102 -11.08 0.42 2.42
N ALA A 103 -10.62 -0.06 3.58
CA ALA A 103 -11.10 -1.29 4.20
C ALA A 103 -11.18 -1.18 5.72
N ARG A 104 -12.10 -1.92 6.33
CA ARG A 104 -12.16 -2.13 7.78
C ARG A 104 -11.34 -3.35 8.17
N VAL A 105 -10.58 -3.22 9.24
CA VAL A 105 -9.88 -4.36 9.85
C VAL A 105 -10.89 -5.21 10.60
N LEU A 106 -10.89 -6.51 10.34
CA LEU A 106 -11.70 -7.50 11.04
C LEU A 106 -10.90 -8.21 12.12
N GLU A 107 -9.65 -8.56 11.80
CA GLU A 107 -8.76 -9.33 12.67
C GLU A 107 -7.31 -9.00 12.36
N ILE A 108 -6.45 -9.08 13.37
CA ILE A 108 -4.99 -9.13 13.23
C ILE A 108 -4.44 -10.32 14.01
N ARG A 109 -3.50 -11.06 13.43
CA ARG A 109 -2.88 -12.21 14.10
C ARG A 109 -1.46 -12.50 13.61
N CYS A 110 -0.70 -13.18 14.46
CA CYS A 110 0.51 -13.89 14.06
C CYS A 110 0.16 -15.34 13.72
N VAL A 111 0.69 -15.85 12.61
CA VAL A 111 0.47 -17.24 12.17
C VAL A 111 1.82 -17.91 11.88
N LEU A 112 1.96 -19.17 12.27
CA LEU A 112 3.12 -19.99 11.91
C LEU A 112 2.95 -20.50 10.47
N GLU A 113 4.01 -20.42 9.68
CA GLU A 113 4.03 -20.80 8.28
C GLU A 113 4.39 -22.29 8.09
N PRO A 114 3.81 -22.98 7.07
CA PRO A 114 2.95 -22.43 6.02
C PRO A 114 1.52 -22.21 6.50
N PHE A 115 1.05 -20.96 6.39
CA PHE A 115 -0.32 -20.58 6.71
C PHE A 115 -1.17 -20.55 5.43
N GLN A 116 -2.20 -21.39 5.39
CA GLN A 116 -3.23 -21.33 4.37
C GLN A 116 -4.45 -20.62 4.95
N PRO A 117 -4.92 -19.52 4.32
CA PRO A 117 -6.19 -18.91 4.70
C PRO A 117 -7.30 -19.97 4.77
N GLU A 118 -8.09 -19.96 5.83
CA GLU A 118 -9.38 -20.64 5.81
C GLU A 118 -10.14 -20.07 4.61
N ARG A 119 -10.62 -20.95 3.72
CA ARG A 119 -11.46 -20.50 2.60
C ARG A 119 -12.70 -19.86 3.19
N ILE A 120 -12.87 -18.56 2.97
CA ILE A 120 -14.05 -17.79 3.37
C ILE A 120 -14.99 -17.72 2.16
#